data_AF-A0A1H3FER8-F1
#
_entry.id   AF-A0A1H3FER8-F1
#
_cell.length_a   1.000
_cell.length_b   1.000
_cell.length_c   1.000
_cell.angle_alpha   90.00
_cell.angle_beta   90.00
_cell.angle_gamma   90.00
#
_symmetry.space_group_name_H-M   'P 1'
#
loop_
_entity.id
_entity.type
_entity.pdbx_description
1 polymer ?
#
loop_
_entity_poly.entity_id
_entity_poly.type
_entity_poly.pdbx_seq_one_letter_code
_entity_poly.pdbx_strand_id
1 'polypeptide(L)'
;MNPIQSILLTTHSWLRNRKAVSAAGLPIVHPATACDAPAPATPQPAPAHASIGRHNQELMDALTNAKRVAITLARSGHRVLDISVGSRNARVTLHPSPRCNLLGGAMIKITRLHGVEKKTMATNLDGVQVEWTLSTPLGGR
;
A
#
# COMPACT_ATOMS: atom_id res chain seq x y z
N MET A 1 -43.63 -0.82 -8.81
CA MET A 1 -42.83 -1.93 -9.40
C MET A 1 -41.37 -1.63 -9.12
N ASN A 2 -40.81 -2.30 -8.11
CA ASN A 2 -39.43 -2.15 -7.63
C ASN A 2 -38.69 -3.47 -7.86
N PRO A 3 -37.43 -3.45 -8.31
CA PRO A 3 -36.58 -4.62 -8.13
C PRO A 3 -35.16 -4.22 -7.69
N ILE A 4 -34.95 -3.79 -6.43
CA ILE A 4 -33.61 -3.75 -5.82
C ILE A 4 -33.71 -4.15 -4.33
N GLN A 5 -33.99 -5.43 -4.11
CA GLN A 5 -33.67 -6.13 -2.87
C GLN A 5 -33.28 -7.55 -3.26
N SER A 6 -32.00 -7.81 -3.50
CA SER A 6 -31.39 -9.14 -3.39
C SER A 6 -29.91 -9.07 -3.74
N ILE A 7 -29.03 -8.85 -2.76
CA ILE A 7 -27.68 -9.45 -2.75
C ILE A 7 -27.35 -9.76 -1.27
N LEU A 8 -28.00 -10.79 -0.75
CA LEU A 8 -27.52 -11.54 0.40
C LEU A 8 -26.53 -12.60 -0.10
N LEU A 9 -25.38 -12.67 0.57
CA LEU A 9 -24.61 -13.88 0.86
C LEU A 9 -24.24 -14.78 -0.34
N THR A 10 -22.95 -14.83 -0.70
CA THR A 10 -22.17 -16.07 -0.87
C THR A 10 -20.71 -15.70 -1.17
N THR A 11 -19.79 -15.97 -0.25
CA THR A 11 -18.47 -16.56 -0.53
C THR A 11 -17.80 -16.90 0.81
N HIS A 12 -18.26 -18.01 1.40
CA HIS A 12 -17.44 -18.77 2.33
C HIS A 12 -16.32 -19.49 1.56
N SER A 13 -15.23 -19.80 2.28
CA SER A 13 -14.21 -20.82 1.97
C SER A 13 -12.98 -20.40 1.17
N TRP A 14 -11.99 -19.82 1.85
CA TRP A 14 -10.55 -19.97 1.51
C TRP A 14 -9.63 -20.00 2.75
N LEU A 15 -10.11 -20.61 3.85
CA LEU A 15 -9.42 -20.67 5.15
C LEU A 15 -9.22 -22.12 5.65
N ARG A 16 -8.80 -23.02 4.76
CA ARG A 16 -8.37 -24.39 5.12
C ARG A 16 -7.40 -24.94 4.07
N ASN A 17 -6.10 -24.64 4.21
CA ASN A 17 -5.00 -25.59 3.96
C ASN A 17 -3.65 -24.87 4.06
N ARG A 18 -3.11 -24.74 5.27
CA ARG A 18 -1.66 -24.82 5.45
C ARG A 18 -1.38 -25.90 6.47
N LYS A 19 -1.12 -27.06 5.90
CA LYS A 19 -0.57 -28.29 6.47
C LYS A 19 0.61 -27.93 7.38
N ALA A 20 0.40 -27.95 8.69
CA ALA A 20 1.50 -28.01 9.65
C ALA A 20 2.01 -29.46 9.65
N VAL A 21 3.07 -29.71 8.88
CA VAL A 21 3.89 -30.91 9.07
C VAL A 21 4.68 -30.67 10.36
N SER A 22 4.09 -31.03 11.49
CA SER A 22 4.84 -31.21 12.73
C SER A 22 5.38 -32.63 12.71
N ALA A 23 6.64 -32.77 12.31
CA ALA A 23 7.40 -33.99 12.48
C ALA A 23 7.68 -34.17 13.98
N ALA A 24 6.72 -34.71 14.72
CA ALA A 24 6.94 -35.21 16.07
C ALA A 24 7.53 -36.62 15.96
N GLY A 25 8.86 -36.67 15.84
CA GLY A 25 9.63 -37.89 16.03
C GLY A 25 9.46 -38.42 17.46
N LEU A 26 9.41 -39.75 17.56
CA LEU A 26 9.22 -40.56 18.76
C LEU A 26 10.17 -40.17 19.93
N PRO A 27 9.74 -40.31 21.19
CA PRO A 27 10.62 -40.14 22.34
C PRO A 27 11.52 -41.38 22.46
N ILE A 28 12.82 -41.24 22.17
CA ILE A 28 13.79 -42.28 22.51
C ILE A 28 14.15 -42.10 23.98
N VAL A 29 13.70 -43.06 24.80
CA VAL A 29 14.07 -43.21 26.21
C VAL A 29 15.46 -43.84 26.28
N HIS A 30 16.46 -43.11 26.77
CA HIS A 30 17.74 -43.68 27.20
C HIS A 30 17.86 -43.59 28.73
N PRO A 31 18.17 -44.69 29.44
CA PRO A 31 18.40 -44.65 30.88
C PRO A 31 19.80 -44.11 31.24
N ALA A 32 19.81 -43.36 32.33
CA ALA A 32 20.88 -42.75 33.12
C ALA A 32 22.35 -43.17 32.90
N THR A 33 23.23 -42.17 32.91
CA THR A 33 24.47 -42.23 33.70
C THR A 33 24.74 -40.84 34.28
N ALA A 34 24.79 -40.77 35.62
CA ALA A 34 25.11 -39.57 36.36
C ALA A 34 26.62 -39.26 36.23
N CYS A 35 26.95 -38.08 35.73
CA CYS A 35 28.24 -37.45 35.95
C CYS A 35 27.97 -35.99 36.37
N ASP A 36 28.64 -35.59 37.44
CA ASP A 36 28.55 -34.28 38.08
C ASP A 36 28.58 -33.12 37.09
N ALA A 37 27.55 -32.27 37.18
CA ALA A 37 27.37 -31.09 36.36
C ALA A 37 28.33 -29.96 36.78
N PRO A 38 28.89 -29.20 35.82
CA PRO A 38 28.71 -27.77 35.82
C PRO A 38 27.38 -27.47 35.13
N ALA A 39 26.54 -26.65 35.78
CA ALA A 39 25.20 -26.30 35.31
C ALA A 39 25.21 -25.92 33.81
N PRO A 40 24.28 -26.41 32.98
CA PRO A 40 24.21 -26.00 31.60
C PRO A 40 23.97 -24.49 31.58
N ALA A 41 24.90 -23.74 30.99
CA ALA A 41 24.69 -22.32 30.72
C ALA A 41 23.36 -22.20 30.00
N THR A 42 22.39 -21.55 30.64
CA THR A 42 21.06 -21.32 30.09
C THR A 42 21.25 -20.73 28.70
N PRO A 43 20.76 -21.37 27.61
CA PRO A 43 20.95 -20.82 26.27
C PRO A 43 20.33 -19.43 26.27
N GLN A 44 21.18 -18.39 26.20
CA GLN A 44 20.70 -17.03 26.09
C GLN A 44 19.78 -16.97 24.86
N PRO A 45 18.54 -16.47 25.00
CA PRO A 45 17.69 -16.30 23.84
C PRO A 45 18.43 -15.41 22.85
N ALA A 46 18.66 -15.94 21.63
CA ALA A 46 19.20 -15.16 20.54
C ALA A 46 18.39 -13.85 20.43
N PRO A 47 19.04 -12.69 20.22
CA PRO A 47 18.31 -11.43 20.12
C PRO A 47 17.23 -11.61 19.06
N ALA A 48 15.98 -11.41 19.47
CA ALA A 48 14.83 -11.48 18.58
C ALA A 48 15.03 -10.41 17.50
N HIS A 49 15.51 -10.82 16.33
CA HIS A 49 15.63 -9.92 15.20
C HIS A 49 14.23 -9.37 14.91
N ALA A 50 14.10 -8.04 14.90
CA ALA A 50 12.85 -7.39 14.58
C ALA A 50 12.35 -7.93 13.22
N SER A 51 11.15 -8.48 13.20
CA SER A 51 10.53 -9.00 11.98
C SER A 51 10.41 -7.87 10.96
N ILE A 52 11.22 -7.93 9.90
CA ILE A 52 11.21 -7.03 8.74
C ILE A 52 9.80 -7.02 8.07
N GLY A 53 8.97 -8.04 8.32
CA GLY A 53 7.67 -8.21 7.69
C GLY A 53 6.68 -7.07 7.96
N ARG A 54 6.66 -6.47 9.16
CA ARG A 54 5.68 -5.40 9.48
C ARG A 54 5.99 -4.09 8.75
N HIS A 55 7.27 -3.77 8.57
CA HIS A 55 7.69 -2.56 7.87
C HIS A 55 7.41 -2.64 6.36
N ASN A 56 7.52 -3.84 5.78
CA ASN A 56 7.23 -4.05 4.36
C ASN A 56 5.74 -4.05 4.05
N GLN A 57 4.88 -4.35 5.02
CA GLN A 57 3.44 -4.42 4.79
C GLN A 57 2.86 -3.07 4.34
N GLU A 58 3.29 -1.97 4.97
CA GLU A 58 2.85 -0.62 4.60
C GLU A 58 3.24 -0.26 3.16
N LEU A 59 4.45 -0.64 2.73
CA LEU A 59 4.91 -0.45 1.35
C LEU A 59 4.06 -1.28 0.37
N MET A 60 3.78 -2.54 0.69
CA MET A 60 2.98 -3.44 -0.15
C MET A 60 1.53 -2.95 -0.29
N ASP A 61 0.97 -2.42 0.79
CA ASP A 61 -0.37 -1.82 0.79
C ASP A 61 -0.39 -0.54 -0.05
N ALA A 62 0.61 0.33 0.12
CA ALA A 62 0.76 1.55 -0.69
C ALA A 62 0.88 1.25 -2.19
N LEU A 63 1.67 0.24 -2.56
CA LEU A 63 1.79 -0.23 -3.96
C LEU A 63 0.46 -0.75 -4.51
N THR A 64 -0.25 -1.54 -3.70
CA THR A 64 -1.54 -2.11 -4.09
C THR A 64 -2.58 -1.02 -4.33
N ASN A 65 -2.66 -0.04 -3.42
CA ASN A 65 -3.58 1.09 -3.54
C ASN A 65 -3.19 2.00 -4.71
N ALA A 66 -1.90 2.32 -4.88
CA ALA A 66 -1.42 3.13 -6.00
C ALA A 66 -1.77 2.50 -7.35
N LYS A 67 -1.56 1.18 -7.50
CA LYS A 67 -1.93 0.44 -8.71
C LYS A 67 -3.44 0.48 -8.95
N ARG A 68 -4.25 0.24 -7.92
CA ARG A 68 -5.72 0.27 -8.03
C ARG A 68 -6.20 1.64 -8.49
N VAL A 69 -5.74 2.70 -7.84
CA VAL A 69 -6.10 4.09 -8.18
C VAL A 69 -5.66 4.45 -9.59
N ALA A 70 -4.42 4.11 -9.99
CA ALA A 70 -3.92 4.38 -11.33
C ALA A 70 -4.75 3.69 -12.43
N ILE A 71 -5.13 2.43 -12.22
CA ILE A 71 -5.99 1.69 -13.16
C ILE A 71 -7.39 2.34 -13.23
N THR A 72 -7.98 2.69 -12.08
CA THR A 72 -9.29 3.35 -12.05
C THR A 72 -9.27 4.68 -12.79
N LEU A 73 -8.23 5.50 -12.57
CA LEU A 73 -8.04 6.78 -13.25
C LEU A 73 -7.82 6.59 -14.76
N ALA A 74 -7.05 5.59 -15.18
CA ALA A 74 -6.87 5.28 -16.59
C ALA A 74 -8.19 4.87 -17.25
N ARG A 75 -8.99 4.03 -16.57
CA ARG A 75 -10.31 3.59 -17.06
C ARG A 75 -11.33 4.72 -17.15
N SER A 76 -11.26 5.73 -16.29
CA SER A 76 -12.11 6.93 -16.38
C SER A 76 -11.60 7.98 -17.37
N GLY A 77 -10.47 7.71 -18.04
CA GLY A 77 -9.93 8.50 -19.15
C GLY A 77 -8.87 9.54 -18.74
N HIS A 78 -8.27 9.42 -17.55
CA HIS A 78 -7.11 10.22 -17.17
C HIS A 78 -5.82 9.54 -17.63
N ARG A 79 -4.87 10.34 -18.14
CA ARG A 79 -3.54 9.84 -18.49
C ARG A 79 -2.61 9.94 -17.28
N VAL A 80 -2.24 8.79 -16.73
CA VAL A 80 -1.21 8.69 -15.68
C VAL A 80 0.16 8.93 -16.29
N LEU A 81 0.95 9.81 -15.70
CA LEU A 81 2.31 10.13 -16.12
C LEU A 81 3.36 9.40 -15.28
N ASP A 82 3.16 9.38 -13.97
CA ASP A 82 4.14 8.85 -13.02
C ASP A 82 3.44 8.33 -11.76
N ILE A 83 4.03 7.32 -11.12
CA ILE A 83 3.59 6.77 -9.84
C ILE A 83 4.83 6.69 -8.94
N SER A 84 4.84 7.48 -7.88
CA SER A 84 5.92 7.52 -6.90
C SER A 84 5.42 6.92 -5.58
N VAL A 85 6.04 5.85 -5.10
CA VAL A 85 5.71 5.24 -3.82
C VAL A 85 6.83 5.54 -2.83
N GLY A 86 6.60 6.52 -1.96
CA GLY A 86 7.54 6.92 -0.91
C GLY A 86 7.14 6.41 0.47
N SER A 87 7.94 6.77 1.47
CA SER A 87 7.74 6.37 2.87
C SER A 87 6.53 7.00 3.56
N ARG A 88 5.91 8.03 2.97
CA ARG A 88 4.75 8.73 3.55
C ARG A 88 3.46 8.36 2.85
N ASN A 89 3.31 8.80 1.59
CA ASN A 89 2.14 8.51 0.78
C ASN A 89 2.59 8.11 -0.61
N ALA A 90 1.86 7.17 -1.21
CA ALA A 90 1.96 6.95 -2.65
C ALA A 90 1.37 8.17 -3.37
N ARG A 91 2.01 8.56 -4.47
CA ARG A 91 1.64 9.70 -5.29
C ARG A 91 1.47 9.27 -6.74
N VAL A 92 0.37 9.67 -7.36
CA VAL A 92 0.08 9.45 -8.78
C VAL A 92 0.02 10.81 -9.46
N THR A 93 0.87 11.03 -10.46
CA THR A 93 0.89 12.27 -11.24
C THR A 93 0.12 12.05 -12.54
N LEU A 94 -0.82 12.96 -12.83
CA LEU A 94 -1.65 12.94 -14.02
C LEU A 94 -1.23 14.00 -15.03
N HIS A 95 -1.46 13.71 -16.31
CA HIS A 95 -1.39 14.70 -17.35
C HIS A 95 -2.53 15.72 -17.17
N PRO A 96 -2.26 17.02 -17.24
CA PRO A 96 -3.30 18.02 -17.10
C PRO A 96 -4.33 17.88 -18.21
N SER A 97 -5.59 17.76 -17.82
CA SER A 97 -6.72 17.71 -18.74
C SER A 97 -7.96 18.28 -18.06
N PRO A 98 -8.95 18.79 -18.81
CA PRO A 98 -10.19 19.32 -18.23
C PRO A 98 -10.93 18.30 -17.34
N ARG A 99 -10.79 16.99 -17.63
CA ARG A 99 -11.38 15.90 -16.84
C ARG A 99 -10.85 15.89 -15.41
N CYS A 100 -9.63 16.36 -15.15
CA CYS A 100 -9.05 16.39 -13.80
C CYS A 100 -9.84 17.30 -12.86
N ASN A 101 -10.62 18.27 -13.38
CA ASN A 101 -11.50 19.10 -12.56
C ASN A 101 -12.62 18.30 -11.89
N LEU A 102 -13.01 17.15 -12.47
CA LEU A 102 -14.01 16.25 -11.90
C LEU A 102 -13.51 15.52 -10.65
N LEU A 103 -12.20 15.49 -10.42
CA LEU A 103 -11.58 14.84 -9.26
C LEU A 103 -11.66 15.70 -7.99
N GLY A 104 -12.16 16.94 -8.07
CA GLY A 104 -12.37 17.80 -6.90
C GLY A 104 -11.07 18.19 -6.16
N GLY A 105 -9.96 18.36 -6.88
CA GLY A 105 -8.67 18.64 -6.27
C GLY A 105 -8.58 19.99 -5.55
N ALA A 106 -7.83 20.03 -4.46
CA ALA A 106 -7.41 21.25 -3.78
C ALA A 106 -6.09 21.76 -4.35
N MET A 107 -5.92 23.08 -4.40
CA MET A 107 -4.66 23.68 -4.82
C MET A 107 -3.62 23.58 -3.70
N ILE A 108 -2.46 23.00 -4.00
CA ILE A 108 -1.38 22.79 -3.01
C ILE A 108 -0.13 23.64 -3.26
N LYS A 109 0.08 24.10 -4.49
CA LYS A 109 1.26 24.89 -4.85
C LYS A 109 0.95 25.82 -6.02
N ILE A 110 1.46 27.05 -5.95
CA ILE A 110 1.50 28.00 -7.07
C ILE A 110 2.96 28.29 -7.38
N THR A 111 3.32 28.31 -8.66
CA THR A 111 4.66 28.69 -9.11
C THR A 111 4.54 29.60 -10.31
N ARG A 112 5.17 30.77 -10.26
CA ARG A 112 5.16 31.75 -11.35
C ARG A 112 6.55 31.77 -11.98
N LEU A 113 6.64 31.34 -13.23
CA LEU A 113 7.90 31.25 -13.97
C LEU A 113 7.67 31.72 -15.40
N HIS A 114 8.53 32.62 -15.90
CA HIS A 114 8.51 33.10 -17.28
C HIS A 114 7.13 33.57 -17.79
N GLY A 115 6.39 34.31 -16.96
CA GLY A 115 5.05 34.79 -17.33
C GLY A 115 3.98 33.70 -17.40
N VAL A 116 4.23 32.51 -16.86
CA VAL A 116 3.24 31.44 -16.72
C VAL A 116 3.05 31.11 -15.24
N GLU A 117 1.79 31.10 -14.80
CA GLU A 117 1.39 30.62 -13.49
C GLU A 117 1.05 29.12 -13.57
N LYS A 118 1.80 28.30 -12.85
CA LYS A 118 1.54 26.88 -12.67
C LYS A 118 0.87 26.66 -11.31
N LYS A 119 -0.33 26.09 -11.30
CA LYS A 119 -1.06 25.67 -10.10
C LYS A 119 -1.04 24.15 -10.02
N THR A 120 -0.42 23.61 -8.99
CA THR A 120 -0.50 22.18 -8.70
C THR A 120 -1.74 21.92 -7.85
N MET A 121 -2.58 21.03 -8.36
CA MET A 121 -3.78 20.53 -7.71
C MET A 121 -3.51 19.13 -7.19
N ALA A 122 -4.12 18.78 -6.07
CA ALA A 122 -4.04 17.46 -5.47
C ALA A 122 -5.38 17.01 -4.90
N THR A 123 -5.68 15.72 -4.99
CA THR A 123 -6.76 15.07 -4.25
C THR A 123 -6.24 13.78 -3.60
N ASN A 124 -6.97 13.24 -2.63
CA ASN A 124 -6.64 11.94 -2.03
C ASN A 124 -7.70 10.92 -2.42
N LEU A 125 -7.28 9.82 -3.05
CA LEU A 125 -8.14 8.69 -3.40
C LEU A 125 -7.54 7.43 -2.77
N ASP A 126 -8.31 6.75 -1.90
CA ASP A 126 -7.90 5.50 -1.25
C ASP A 126 -6.50 5.57 -0.57
N GLY A 127 -6.17 6.71 0.05
CA GLY A 127 -4.87 6.94 0.69
C GLY A 127 -3.73 7.28 -0.28
N VAL A 128 -4.03 7.48 -1.56
CA VAL A 128 -3.07 7.84 -2.61
C VAL A 128 -3.27 9.30 -3.00
N GLN A 129 -2.19 10.08 -2.99
CA GLN A 129 -2.20 11.48 -3.41
C GLN A 129 -2.15 11.58 -4.94
N VAL A 130 -3.19 12.12 -5.56
CA VAL A 130 -3.29 12.28 -7.01
C VAL A 130 -3.05 13.74 -7.36
N GLU A 131 -2.07 14.04 -8.21
CA GLU A 131 -1.66 15.40 -8.55
C GLU A 131 -1.70 15.71 -10.05
N TRP A 132 -2.02 16.96 -10.39
CA TRP A 132 -1.90 17.51 -11.74
C TRP A 132 -1.56 19.00 -11.69
N THR A 133 -1.01 19.54 -12.77
CA THR A 133 -0.60 20.95 -12.83
C THR A 133 -1.35 21.70 -13.92
N LEU A 134 -2.12 22.71 -13.52
CA LEU A 134 -2.73 23.67 -14.43
C LEU A 134 -1.71 24.76 -14.77
N SER A 135 -1.61 25.15 -16.03
CA SER A 135 -0.75 26.25 -16.47
C SER A 135 -1.61 27.35 -17.08
N THR A 136 -1.46 28.57 -16.58
CA THR A 136 -2.19 29.75 -17.07
C THR A 136 -1.18 30.84 -17.43
N PRO A 137 -1.19 31.35 -18.67
CA PRO A 137 -0.34 32.49 -19.03
C PRO A 137 -0.78 33.75 -18.26
N LEU A 138 0.17 34.49 -17.72
CA LEU A 138 -0.06 35.71 -16.93
C LEU A 138 -0.21 36.98 -17.80
N GLY A 139 -0.36 36.82 -19.12
CA GLY A 139 -0.30 37.92 -20.10
C GLY A 139 -1.35 37.92 -21.21
N GLY A 140 -2.43 37.14 -21.09
CA GLY A 140 -3.55 37.18 -22.04
C GLY A 140 -4.71 37.97 -21.45
N ARG A 141 -5.04 39.11 -22.07
CA ARG A 141 -6.33 39.80 -21.89
C ARG A 141 -7.48 38.93 -22.38
#